data_AF-A0A2H0KHU2-F1
#
_entry.id   AF-A0A2H0KHU2-F1
#
_cell.length_a   1.000
_cell.length_b   1.000
_cell.length_c   1.000
_cell.angle_alpha   90.00
_cell.angle_beta   90.00
_cell.angle_gamma   90.00
#
_symmetry.space_group_name_H-M   'P 1'
#
loop_
_entity.id
_entity.type
_entity.pdbx_description
1 polymer ?
#
loop_
_entity_poly.entity_id
_entity_poly.type
_entity_poly.pdbx_seq_one_letter_code
_entity_poly.pdbx_strand_id
1 'polypeptide(L)'
;EPHFIFSMIIRQFRLLILTIDGEADNLASWQKNKLAGQATKFGREKLIRVYRTLLEIDIKQKTSSSPFDLNSELDLLILGL
;
A
#
# COMPACT_ATOMS: atom_id res chain seq x y z
N GLU A 1 -9.06 -3.95 15.36
CA GLU A 1 -8.28 -2.71 15.18
C GLU A 1 -7.96 -2.36 13.72
N PRO A 2 -8.63 -1.35 13.15
CA PRO A 2 -8.39 -0.84 11.78
C PRO A 2 -6.92 -0.45 11.49
N HIS A 3 -6.20 0.05 12.48
CA HIS A 3 -4.78 0.43 12.35
C HIS A 3 -3.87 -0.75 11.98
N PHE A 4 -4.19 -1.96 12.48
CA PHE A 4 -3.43 -3.16 12.14
C PHE A 4 -3.59 -3.52 10.66
N ILE A 5 -4.84 -3.52 10.17
CA ILE A 5 -5.14 -3.77 8.75
C ILE A 5 -4.44 -2.73 7.87
N PHE A 6 -4.48 -1.46 8.26
CA PHE A 6 -3.79 -0.39 7.55
C PHE A 6 -2.29 -0.62 7.45
N SER A 7 -1.63 -1.01 8.54
CA SER A 7 -0.20 -1.37 8.51
C SER A 7 0.09 -2.55 7.56
N MET A 8 -0.82 -3.53 7.47
CA MET A 8 -0.68 -4.66 6.56
C MET A 8 -0.83 -4.24 5.09
N ILE A 9 -1.73 -3.28 4.80
CA ILE A 9 -1.90 -2.70 3.47
C ILE A 9 -0.63 -1.95 3.05
N ILE A 10 -0.09 -1.08 3.92
CA ILE A 10 1.17 -0.37 3.67
C ILE A 10 2.30 -1.36 3.37
N ARG A 11 2.43 -2.40 4.19
CA ARG A 11 3.42 -3.47 3.97
C ARG A 11 3.24 -4.13 2.61
N GLN A 12 2.00 -4.43 2.22
CA GLN A 12 1.71 -5.08 0.94
C GLN A 12 2.12 -4.21 -0.24
N PHE A 13 1.75 -2.92 -0.26
CA PHE A 13 2.16 -2.00 -1.33
C PHE A 13 3.68 -1.83 -1.38
N ARG A 14 4.37 -1.79 -0.24
CA ARG A 14 5.84 -1.79 -0.21
C ARG A 14 6.43 -3.04 -0.88
N LEU A 15 5.88 -4.22 -0.60
CA LEU A 15 6.34 -5.46 -1.23
C LEU A 15 6.09 -5.48 -2.74
N LEU A 16 4.97 -4.93 -3.20
CA LEU A 16 4.69 -4.81 -4.64
C LEU A 16 5.70 -3.89 -5.33
N ILE A 17 6.05 -2.76 -4.70
CA ILE A 17 7.07 -1.83 -5.21
C ILE A 17 8.44 -2.51 -5.26
N LEU A 18 8.88 -3.13 -4.17
CA LEU A 18 10.16 -3.84 -4.14
C LEU A 18 10.20 -4.96 -5.19
N THR A 19 9.08 -5.63 -5.44
CA THR A 19 9.02 -6.71 -6.44
C THR A 19 9.12 -6.17 -7.86
N ILE A 20 8.46 -5.06 -8.19
CA ILE A 20 8.53 -4.48 -9.53
C ILE A 20 9.88 -3.81 -9.81
N ASP A 21 10.56 -3.32 -8.77
CA ASP A 21 11.89 -2.74 -8.86
C ASP A 21 13.02 -3.81 -8.82
N GLY A 22 12.67 -5.09 -8.62
CA GLY A 22 13.62 -6.19 -8.59
C GLY A 22 14.42 -6.33 -7.29
N GLU A 23 14.00 -5.64 -6.23
CA GLU A 23 14.69 -5.55 -4.93
C GLU A 23 14.10 -6.47 -3.85
N ALA A 24 13.18 -7.37 -4.21
CA ALA A 24 12.47 -8.24 -3.28
C ALA A 24 13.28 -9.48 -2.84
N ASP A 25 14.58 -9.33 -2.56
CA ASP A 25 15.54 -10.45 -2.49
C ASP A 25 15.23 -11.51 -1.44
N ASN A 26 14.72 -11.09 -0.27
CA ASN A 26 14.46 -11.95 0.89
C ASN A 26 13.17 -12.80 0.79
N LEU A 27 12.49 -12.82 -0.36
CA LEU A 27 11.25 -13.57 -0.55
C LEU A 27 11.48 -14.89 -1.29
N ALA A 28 10.72 -15.91 -0.91
CA ALA A 28 10.69 -17.17 -1.65
C ALA A 28 10.13 -16.98 -3.07
N SER A 29 10.57 -17.79 -4.03
CA SER A 29 10.20 -17.63 -5.45
C SER A 29 8.69 -17.61 -5.70
N TRP A 30 7.91 -18.42 -4.97
CA TRP A 30 6.44 -18.41 -5.09
C TRP A 30 5.82 -17.08 -4.63
N GLN A 31 6.41 -16.43 -3.62
CA GLN A 31 5.96 -15.13 -3.13
C GLN A 31 6.30 -14.04 -4.16
N LYS A 32 7.52 -14.06 -4.70
CA LYS A 32 7.96 -13.15 -5.77
C LYS A 32 7.02 -13.25 -6.97
N ASN A 33 6.71 -14.46 -7.44
CA ASN A 33 5.81 -14.68 -8.57
C ASN A 33 4.39 -14.16 -8.30
N LYS A 34 3.85 -14.42 -7.11
CA LYS A 34 2.53 -13.92 -6.71
C LYS A 34 2.50 -12.39 -6.66
N LEU A 35 3.52 -11.77 -6.06
CA LEU A 35 3.64 -10.32 -5.94
C LEU A 35 3.86 -9.66 -7.31
N ALA A 36 4.67 -10.26 -8.19
CA ALA A 36 4.90 -9.78 -9.54
C ALA A 36 3.58 -9.75 -10.32
N GLY A 37 2.79 -10.83 -10.26
CA GLY A 37 1.47 -10.88 -10.90
C GLY A 37 0.44 -9.89 -10.33
N GLN A 38 0.62 -9.43 -9.08
CA GLN A 38 -0.17 -8.33 -8.51
C GLN A 38 0.36 -6.97 -8.96
N ALA A 39 1.67 -6.76 -8.89
CA ALA A 39 2.33 -5.49 -9.17
C ALA A 39 2.11 -5.05 -10.63
N THR A 40 2.15 -6.00 -11.58
CA THR A 40 1.91 -5.72 -13.00
C THR A 40 0.50 -5.20 -13.29
N LYS A 41 -0.51 -5.58 -12.50
CA LYS A 41 -1.90 -5.08 -12.65
C LYS A 41 -2.05 -3.60 -12.29
N PHE A 42 -1.19 -3.11 -11.39
CA PHE A 42 -1.18 -1.69 -11.00
C PHE A 42 -0.21 -0.88 -11.86
N GLY A 43 0.95 -1.43 -12.18
CA GLY A 43 2.06 -0.69 -12.78
C GLY A 43 2.80 0.17 -11.75
N ARG A 44 4.07 0.48 -12.05
CA ARG A 44 5.00 1.12 -11.11
C ARG A 44 4.51 2.47 -10.59
N GLU A 45 4.09 3.35 -11.50
CA GLU A 45 3.66 4.71 -11.14
C GLU A 45 2.44 4.72 -10.22
N LYS A 46 1.48 3.83 -10.47
CA LYS A 46 0.28 3.70 -9.63
C LYS A 46 0.62 3.17 -8.24
N LEU A 47 1.50 2.16 -8.15
CA LEU A 47 1.97 1.65 -6.86
C LEU A 47 2.63 2.75 -6.02
N ILE A 48 3.49 3.56 -6.63
CA ILE A 48 4.15 4.71 -5.97
C ILE A 48 3.11 5.74 -5.51
N ARG A 49 2.14 6.08 -6.39
CA ARG A 49 1.07 7.02 -6.06
C ARG A 49 0.28 6.56 -4.85
N VAL A 50 -0.18 5.30 -4.86
CA VAL A 50 -0.93 4.72 -3.74
C VAL A 50 -0.11 4.69 -2.46
N TYR A 51 1.18 4.33 -2.55
CA TYR A 51 2.06 4.32 -1.37
C TYR A 51 2.25 5.71 -0.76
N ARG A 52 2.29 6.76 -1.59
CA ARG A 52 2.30 8.16 -1.12
C ARG A 52 0.97 8.54 -0.47
N THR A 53 -0.16 8.17 -1.06
CA THR A 53 -1.49 8.40 -0.45
C THR A 53 -1.62 7.71 0.90
N LEU A 54 -1.13 6.47 1.03
CA LEU A 54 -1.09 5.76 2.31
C LEU A 54 -0.24 6.50 3.36
N LEU A 55 0.89 7.07 2.98
CA LEU A 55 1.71 7.91 3.86
C LEU A 55 0.95 9.17 4.31
N GLU A 56 0.26 9.85 3.40
CA GLU A 56 -0.56 11.03 3.72
C GLU A 56 -1.68 10.69 4.72
N ILE A 57 -2.37 9.56 4.53
CA ILE A 57 -3.39 9.08 5.47
C ILE A 57 -2.76 8.84 6.85
N ASP A 58 -1.62 8.14 6.92
CA ASP A 58 -0.93 7.83 8.18
C ASP A 58 -0.55 9.11 8.95
N ILE A 59 0.00 10.10 8.26
CA ILE A 59 0.33 11.40 8.85
C ILE A 59 -0.93 12.07 9.38
N LYS A 60 -1.97 12.24 8.56
CA LYS A 60 -3.19 12.95 8.96
C LYS A 60 -3.91 12.28 10.13
N GLN A 61 -3.92 10.95 10.19
CA GLN A 61 -4.50 10.20 11.30
C GLN A 61 -3.71 10.42 12.59
N LYS A 62 -2.37 10.35 12.53
CA LYS A 62 -1.50 10.56 13.71
C LYS A 62 -1.47 12.00 14.21
N THR A 63 -1.64 12.98 13.32
CA THR A 63 -1.68 14.40 13.68
C THR A 63 -3.09 14.91 13.96
N SER A 64 -4.10 14.03 13.97
CA SER A 64 -5.52 14.41 14.11
C SER A 64 -5.95 15.53 13.14
N SER A 65 -5.35 15.53 11.95
CA SER A 65 -5.57 16.56 10.92
C SER A 65 -6.52 16.09 9.81
N SER A 66 -6.99 14.85 9.86
CA SER A 66 -8.08 14.38 8.99
C SER A 66 -9.43 14.65 9.65
N PRO A 67 -10.43 15.16 8.90
CA PRO A 67 -11.82 15.17 9.35
C PRO A 67 -12.48 13.78 9.29
N PHE A 68 -11.80 12.79 8.70
CA PHE A 68 -12.29 11.42 8.51
C PHE A 68 -11.62 10.45 9.48
N ASP A 69 -12.36 9.44 9.92
CA ASP A 69 -11.76 8.29 10.60
C ASP A 69 -10.99 7.42 9.59
N LEU A 70 -10.13 6.54 10.10
CA LEU A 70 -9.31 5.69 9.23
C LEU A 70 -10.14 4.80 8.29
N ASN A 71 -11.33 4.34 8.71
CA ASN A 71 -12.17 3.51 7.84
C ASN A 71 -12.63 4.31 6.61
N SER A 72 -13.11 5.53 6.82
CA SER A 72 -13.56 6.41 5.73
C SER A 72 -12.41 6.78 4.79
N GLU A 73 -11.20 7.02 5.31
CA GLU A 73 -10.01 7.25 4.48
C GLU A 73 -9.66 6.02 3.62
N LEU A 74 -9.82 4.80 4.15
CA LEU A 74 -9.59 3.58 3.40
C LEU A 74 -10.65 3.32 2.33
N ASP A 75 -11.91 3.65 2.61
CA ASP A 75 -12.98 3.57 1.61
C ASP A 75 -12.70 4.53 0.44
N LEU A 76 -12.27 5.76 0.74
CA LEU A 76 -11.86 6.74 -0.28
C LEU A 76 -10.64 6.27 -1.09
N LEU A 77 -9.66 5.65 -0.43
CA LEU A 77 -8.52 5.06 -1.12
C LEU A 77 -8.98 3.99 -2.12
N ILE A 78 -9.82 3.05 -1.69
CA ILE A 78 -10.28 1.93 -2.52
C ILE A 78 -11.09 2.43 -3.72
N LEU A 79 -11.92 3.46 -3.54
CA LEU A 79 -12.67 4.09 -4.64
C LEU A 79 -11.76 4.72 -5.70
N GLY A 80 -10.54 5.14 -5.33
CA GLY A 80 -9.56 5.73 -6.24
C GLY A 80 -8.56 4.74 -6.86
N LEU A 81 -8.61 3.46 -6.48
CA LEU A 81 -7.79 2.38 -7.07
C LEU A 81 -8.35 1.90 -8.39
#